data_AF-A0A1S7NNR7-F1
#
_entry.id   AF-A0A1S7NNR7-F1
#
_cell.length_a   1.000
_cell.length_b   1.000
_cell.length_c   1.000
_cell.angle_alpha   90.00
_cell.angle_beta   90.00
_cell.angle_gamma   90.00
#
_symmetry.space_group_name_H-M   'P 1'
#
loop_
_entity.id
_entity.type
_entity.pdbx_description
1 polymer ?
#
loop_
_entity_poly.entity_id
_entity_poly.type
_entity_poly.pdbx_seq_one_letter_code
_entity_poly.pdbx_strand_id
1 'polypeptide(L)'
;MTDSPPLARLTNDLLILRNLLRTTYPFEPDDARRLIRRIAERRLPVWAVDDGRLVGLIGLSGEFGLWLDHRVWGKGYGEEAGRLVIDYAFQHMGIKTPACQSPI
;
A
#
# COMPACT_ATOMS: atom_id res chain seq x y z
N MET A 1 -10.97 -1.73 -14.44
CA MET A 1 -10.09 -1.56 -13.25
C MET A 1 -10.97 -1.47 -12.02
N THR A 2 -11.36 -2.62 -11.46
CA THR A 2 -12.38 -2.77 -10.41
C THR A 2 -11.99 -2.11 -9.08
N ASP A 3 -10.68 -2.03 -8.79
CA ASP A 3 -10.15 -1.55 -7.51
C ASP A 3 -10.08 -0.03 -7.40
N SER A 4 -10.27 0.71 -8.48
CA SER A 4 -10.13 2.18 -8.49
C SER A 4 -11.12 2.90 -7.55
N PRO A 5 -12.44 2.64 -7.62
CA PRO A 5 -13.40 3.29 -6.72
C PRO A 5 -13.24 2.90 -5.23
N PRO A 6 -13.03 1.62 -4.86
CA PRO A 6 -12.70 1.25 -3.49
C PRO A 6 -11.43 1.91 -2.98
N LEU A 7 -10.37 1.95 -3.81
CA LEU A 7 -9.11 2.58 -3.45
C LEU A 7 -9.31 4.07 -3.19
N ALA A 8 -10.04 4.78 -4.05
CA ALA A 8 -10.30 6.21 -3.86
C ALA A 8 -11.09 6.53 -2.58
N ARG A 9 -12.15 5.75 -2.29
CA ARG A 9 -12.89 5.88 -1.03
C ARG A 9 -11.98 5.63 0.17
N LEU A 10 -11.15 4.59 0.04
CA LEU A 10 -9.97 4.31 0.83
C LEU A 10 -9.25 5.60 1.25
N THR A 11 -8.55 6.17 0.27
CA THR A 11 -7.58 7.24 0.43
C THR A 11 -8.13 8.51 1.03
N ASN A 12 -9.39 8.83 0.75
CA ASN A 12 -10.02 10.05 1.23
C ASN A 12 -10.45 9.97 2.70
N ASP A 13 -10.30 8.82 3.34
CA ASP A 13 -10.46 8.75 4.77
C ASP A 13 -9.38 9.58 5.49
N LEU A 14 -9.81 10.57 6.28
CA LEU A 14 -8.89 11.50 6.94
C LEU A 14 -7.91 10.83 7.89
N LEU A 15 -8.29 9.70 8.50
CA LEU A 15 -7.40 8.95 9.40
C LEU A 15 -6.25 8.29 8.63
N ILE A 16 -6.45 8.02 7.34
CA ILE A 16 -5.49 7.38 6.44
C ILE A 16 -4.70 8.46 5.71
N LEU A 17 -5.38 9.44 5.12
CA LEU A 17 -4.78 10.54 4.37
C LEU A 17 -3.69 11.27 5.17
N ARG A 18 -3.93 11.52 6.47
CA ARG A 18 -2.95 12.19 7.34
C ARG A 18 -1.61 11.44 7.49
N ASN A 19 -1.59 10.15 7.18
CA ASN A 19 -0.40 9.30 7.26
C ASN A 19 0.29 9.13 5.89
N LEU A 20 -0.26 9.70 4.81
CA LEU A 20 0.28 9.57 3.47
C LEU A 20 1.13 10.79 3.11
N LEU A 21 2.43 10.55 2.85
CA LEU A 21 3.43 11.60 2.64
C LEU A 21 3.20 12.46 1.39
N ARG A 22 2.49 11.96 0.35
CA ARG A 22 2.31 12.65 -0.96
C ARG A 22 1.06 12.20 -1.70
N THR A 23 -0.11 12.53 -1.19
CA THR A 23 -1.39 12.14 -1.80
C THR A 23 -2.26 13.36 -2.08
N THR A 24 -2.79 13.45 -3.30
CA THR A 24 -3.71 14.51 -3.72
C THR A 24 -5.01 14.39 -2.92
N TYR A 25 -5.57 15.52 -2.50
CA TYR A 25 -6.89 15.57 -1.87
C TYR A 25 -7.78 16.61 -2.60
N PRO A 26 -9.00 16.25 -3.03
CA PRO A 26 -9.57 14.90 -2.98
C PRO A 26 -8.82 13.92 -3.90
N PHE A 27 -8.77 12.65 -3.52
CA PHE A 27 -8.17 11.58 -4.30
C PHE A 27 -9.25 10.89 -5.14
N GLU A 28 -9.29 11.14 -6.44
CA GLU A 28 -10.40 10.69 -7.27
C GLU A 28 -10.19 9.27 -7.81
N PRO A 29 -11.26 8.58 -8.28
CA PRO A 29 -11.12 7.30 -8.96
C PRO A 29 -10.13 7.32 -10.12
N ASP A 30 -9.96 8.45 -10.80
CA ASP A 30 -8.93 8.60 -11.85
C ASP A 30 -7.50 8.63 -11.31
N ASP A 31 -7.26 9.22 -10.15
CA ASP A 31 -5.97 9.13 -9.45
C ASP A 31 -5.65 7.67 -9.12
N ALA A 32 -6.65 6.95 -8.59
CA ALA A 32 -6.53 5.51 -8.32
C ALA A 32 -6.19 4.72 -9.59
N ARG A 33 -6.85 5.02 -10.73
CA ARG A 33 -6.54 4.38 -12.02
C ARG A 33 -5.11 4.68 -12.47
N ARG A 34 -4.66 5.93 -12.37
CA ARG A 34 -3.30 6.32 -12.73
C ARG A 34 -2.26 5.61 -11.86
N LEU A 35 -2.51 5.53 -10.55
CA LEU A 35 -1.65 4.82 -9.61
C LEU A 35 -1.54 3.33 -9.96
N ILE A 36 -2.67 2.64 -10.13
CA ILE A 36 -2.69 1.20 -10.45
C ILE A 36 -2.01 0.93 -11.80
N ARG A 37 -2.26 1.75 -12.83
CA ARG A 37 -1.58 1.62 -14.14
C ARG A 37 -0.08 1.78 -13.99
N ARG A 38 0.37 2.82 -13.28
CA ARG A 38 1.80 3.06 -13.02
C ARG A 38 2.45 1.88 -12.29
N ILE A 39 1.77 1.31 -11.29
CA ILE A 39 2.25 0.12 -10.57
C ILE A 39 2.46 -1.04 -11.56
N ALA A 40 1.46 -1.34 -12.39
CA ALA A 40 1.53 -2.42 -13.36
C ALA A 40 2.61 -2.20 -14.44
N GLU A 41 2.63 -1.02 -15.06
CA GLU A 41 3.56 -0.67 -16.15
C GLU A 41 5.01 -0.70 -15.69
N ARG A 42 5.29 -0.17 -14.50
CA ARG A 42 6.64 -0.12 -13.94
C ARG A 42 7.01 -1.37 -13.13
N ARG A 43 6.10 -2.36 -13.03
CA ARG A 43 6.25 -3.54 -12.18
C ARG A 43 6.69 -3.18 -10.76
N LEU A 44 6.05 -2.16 -10.18
CA LEU A 44 6.37 -1.74 -8.82
C LEU A 44 5.98 -2.87 -7.85
N PRO A 45 6.82 -3.16 -6.84
CA PRO A 45 6.54 -4.15 -5.80
C PRO A 45 5.48 -3.61 -4.83
N VAL A 46 4.23 -3.56 -5.32
CA VAL A 46 3.05 -3.12 -4.59
C VAL A 46 1.96 -4.16 -4.79
N TRP A 47 1.34 -4.57 -3.69
CA TRP A 47 0.30 -5.59 -3.65
C TRP A 47 -0.97 -5.03 -3.01
N ALA A 48 -2.10 -5.57 -3.43
CA ALA A 48 -3.37 -5.35 -2.78
C ALA A 48 -3.47 -6.18 -1.49
N VAL A 49 -4.02 -5.60 -0.44
CA VAL A 49 -4.49 -6.33 0.73
C VAL A 49 -6.00 -6.52 0.55
N ASP A 50 -6.44 -7.77 0.54
CA ASP A 50 -7.82 -8.15 0.20
C ASP A 50 -8.36 -9.20 1.21
N ASP A 51 -9.55 -8.95 1.77
CA ASP A 51 -10.26 -9.85 2.69
C ASP A 51 -11.62 -10.35 2.15
N GLY A 52 -11.74 -10.45 0.83
CA GLY A 52 -13.01 -10.55 0.07
C GLY A 52 -13.42 -9.21 -0.57
N ARG A 53 -12.63 -8.16 -0.31
CA ARG A 53 -12.66 -6.84 -0.95
C ARG A 53 -11.30 -6.18 -0.75
N LEU A 54 -10.99 -5.19 -1.58
CA LEU A 54 -9.83 -4.32 -1.37
C LEU A 54 -9.94 -3.56 -0.03
N VAL A 55 -8.99 -3.82 0.86
CA VAL A 55 -8.86 -3.15 2.17
C VAL A 55 -7.59 -2.32 2.30
N GLY A 56 -6.69 -2.37 1.32
CA GLY A 56 -5.52 -1.50 1.31
C GLY A 56 -4.47 -1.90 0.30
N LEU A 57 -3.32 -1.24 0.40
CA LEU A 57 -2.13 -1.50 -0.39
C LEU A 57 -0.92 -1.62 0.52
N ILE A 58 0.00 -2.48 0.13
CA ILE A 58 1.32 -2.63 0.75
C ILE A 58 2.38 -2.62 -0.34
N GLY A 59 3.53 -1.99 -0.10
CA GLY A 59 4.62 -1.99 -1.07
C GLY A 59 5.99 -1.87 -0.43
N LEU A 60 7.00 -2.29 -1.18
CA LEU A 60 8.39 -2.25 -0.74
C LEU A 60 9.32 -1.82 -1.87
N SER A 61 9.68 -0.55 -1.92
CA SER A 61 10.54 0.01 -2.96
C SER A 61 11.49 1.04 -2.36
N GLY A 62 12.63 0.60 -1.85
CA GLY A 62 13.55 1.44 -1.06
C GLY A 62 13.02 1.72 0.36
N GLU A 63 11.71 1.93 0.48
CA GLU A 63 10.96 2.08 1.73
C GLU A 63 9.79 1.10 1.78
N PHE A 64 9.40 0.72 3.01
CA PHE A 64 8.21 -0.09 3.27
C PHE A 64 7.01 0.83 3.50
N GLY A 65 5.98 0.69 2.66
CA GLY A 65 4.76 1.49 2.73
C GLY A 65 3.53 0.62 2.97
N LEU A 66 2.67 1.06 3.88
CA LEU A 66 1.40 0.41 4.18
C LEU A 66 0.29 1.45 4.24
N TRP A 67 -0.80 1.18 3.53
CA TRP A 67 -2.06 1.87 3.68
C TRP A 67 -3.13 0.81 3.87
N LEU A 68 -3.88 0.90 4.97
CA LEU A 68 -5.04 0.06 5.25
C LEU A 68 -6.25 0.88 5.66
N ASP A 69 -7.43 0.42 5.26
CA ASP A 69 -8.74 0.90 5.70
C ASP A 69 -8.81 0.97 7.24
N HIS A 70 -9.19 2.11 7.78
CA HIS A 70 -9.20 2.34 9.23
C HIS A 70 -10.15 1.35 9.93
N ARG A 71 -11.18 0.87 9.22
CA ARG A 71 -12.19 -0.06 9.74
C ARG A 71 -11.64 -1.45 10.00
N VAL A 72 -10.44 -1.75 9.49
CA VAL A 72 -9.77 -3.03 9.70
C VAL A 72 -8.50 -2.91 10.54
N TRP A 73 -8.23 -1.74 11.11
CA TRP A 73 -7.15 -1.58 12.06
C TRP A 73 -7.42 -2.41 13.33
N GLY A 74 -6.35 -2.92 13.95
CA GLY A 74 -6.46 -3.81 15.11
C GLY A 74 -6.85 -5.26 14.79
N LYS A 75 -7.00 -5.63 13.52
CA LYS A 75 -7.37 -7.01 13.09
C LYS A 75 -6.18 -7.87 12.64
N GLY A 76 -4.95 -7.36 12.70
CA GLY A 76 -3.74 -8.10 12.31
C GLY A 76 -3.36 -8.03 10.82
N TYR A 77 -4.19 -7.48 9.93
CA TYR A 77 -3.89 -7.42 8.49
C TYR A 77 -2.58 -6.72 8.13
N GLY A 78 -2.21 -5.65 8.85
CA GLY A 78 -0.95 -4.96 8.61
C GLY A 78 0.27 -5.81 8.95
N GLU A 79 0.18 -6.58 10.03
CA GLU A 79 1.23 -7.51 10.45
C GLU A 79 1.37 -8.67 9.47
N GLU A 80 0.24 -9.29 9.10
CA GLU A 80 0.24 -10.41 8.16
C GLU A 80 0.75 -9.99 6.78
N ALA A 81 0.22 -8.90 6.21
CA ALA A 81 0.68 -8.38 4.93
C ALA A 81 2.16 -7.99 4.98
N GLY A 82 2.59 -7.34 6.06
CA GLY A 82 3.98 -6.96 6.27
C GLY A 82 4.93 -8.14 6.28
N ARG A 83 4.59 -9.19 7.05
CA ARG A 83 5.37 -10.43 7.09
C ARG A 83 5.51 -11.05 5.70
N LEU A 84 4.41 -11.18 4.97
CA LEU A 84 4.42 -11.79 3.63
C LEU A 84 5.29 -11.00 2.63
N VAL A 85 5.21 -9.66 2.65
CA VAL A 85 6.01 -8.82 1.76
C VAL A 85 7.48 -8.83 2.13
N ILE A 86 7.80 -8.83 3.43
CA ILE A 86 9.18 -8.93 3.91
C ILE A 86 9.78 -10.29 3.54
N ASP A 87 9.06 -11.39 3.78
CA ASP A 87 9.48 -12.73 3.40
C ASP A 87 9.73 -12.83 1.90
N TYR A 88 8.80 -12.29 1.09
CA TYR A 88 8.96 -12.21 -0.37
C TYR A 88 10.23 -11.45 -0.76
N ALA A 89 10.50 -10.33 -0.09
CA ALA A 89 11.65 -9.49 -0.38
C ALA A 89 13.00 -10.19 -0.10
N PHE A 90 13.10 -10.90 1.02
CA PHE A 90 14.28 -11.69 1.34
C PHE A 90 14.49 -12.84 0.36
N GLN A 91 13.41 -13.53 -0.02
CA GLN A 91 13.48 -14.72 -0.87
C GLN A 91 13.70 -14.39 -2.35
N HIS A 92 13.09 -13.31 -2.85
CA HIS A 92 12.98 -13.06 -4.30
C HIS A 92 13.60 -11.74 -4.76
N MET A 93 13.81 -10.77 -3.85
CA MET A 93 14.33 -9.44 -4.20
C MET A 93 15.80 -9.24 -3.79
N GLY A 94 16.42 -10.24 -3.14
CA GLY A 94 17.84 -10.21 -2.75
C GLY A 94 18.17 -9.15 -1.70
N ILE A 95 17.17 -8.65 -0.98
CA ILE A 95 17.36 -7.66 0.08
C ILE A 95 18.03 -8.34 1.28
N LYS A 96 19.18 -7.83 1.74
CA LYS A 96 19.91 -8.38 2.91
C LYS A 96 19.42 -7.81 4.23
N THR A 97 18.87 -6.61 4.21
CA THR A 97 18.25 -5.95 5.37
C THR A 97 17.23 -4.96 4.83
N PRO A 98 15.96 -4.97 5.27
CA PRO A 98 15.05 -3.87 4.97
C PRO A 98 15.68 -2.63 5.60
N ALA A 99 16.24 -1.75 4.77
CA ALA A 99 16.92 -0.57 5.24
C ALA A 99 15.87 0.39 5.84
N CYS A 100 15.67 0.31 7.15
CA CYS A 100 14.98 1.36 7.91
C CYS A 100 15.96 2.52 8.08
N GLN A 101 16.36 3.17 6.99
CA GLN A 101 17.17 4.38 7.05
C GLN A 101 16.24 5.57 7.24
N SER A 102 15.82 5.80 8.48
CA SER A 102 15.41 7.14 8.92
C SER A 102 16.50 7.64 9.86
N PRO A 103 17.41 8.54 9.42
CA PRO A 103 18.19 9.31 10.36
C PRO A 103 17.21 10.24 11.08
N ILE A 104 17.18 10.14 12.41
CA ILE A 104 16.62 11.19 13.28
C ILE A 104 17.73 12.20 13.52
#